data_AF-A0A3E2TDF4-F1
#
_entry.id   AF-A0A3E2TDF4-F1
#
_cell.length_a   1.000
_cell.length_b   1.000
_cell.length_c   1.000
_cell.angle_alpha   90.00
_cell.angle_beta   90.00
_cell.angle_gamma   90.00
#
_symmetry.space_group_name_H-M   'P 1'
#
loop_
_entity.id
_entity.type
_entity.pdbx_description
1 polymer ?
#
loop_
_entity_poly.entity_id
_entity_poly.type
_entity_poly.pdbx_seq_one_letter_code
_entity_poly.pdbx_strand_id
1 'polypeptide(L)'
;MDVGGNDKLKEIQCDFSQSTIKLTLPADQYENYRSCGYNRSKYKMLNAILIVPALVEAIGIIAADEKDPEHQSGHQNRAWYKTIVVNLKRFAENDERKYLQLLEKPFASAELLLGNNSADALKFLCQVE
;
A
#
# COMPACT_ATOMS: atom_id res chain seq x y z
N MET A 1 5.92 5.68 -1.66
CA MET A 1 5.36 5.07 -2.87
C MET A 1 5.85 5.89 -4.05
N ASP A 2 6.38 5.23 -5.07
CA ASP A 2 6.75 5.84 -6.35
C ASP A 2 5.81 5.28 -7.43
N VAL A 3 5.19 6.14 -8.24
CA VAL A 3 4.20 5.74 -9.26
C VAL A 3 4.67 6.22 -10.63
N GLY A 4 4.93 5.28 -11.53
CA GLY A 4 5.39 5.53 -12.90
C GLY A 4 4.49 4.89 -13.96
N GLY A 5 4.73 5.23 -15.23
CA GLY A 5 4.04 4.67 -16.39
C GLY A 5 4.96 3.83 -17.29
N ASN A 6 4.39 2.86 -18.00
CA ASN A 6 5.10 2.06 -19.00
C ASN A 6 4.17 1.61 -20.16
N ASP A 7 4.54 1.99 -21.38
CA ASP A 7 3.77 1.74 -22.61
C ASP A 7 3.68 0.26 -23.02
N LYS A 8 4.53 -0.59 -22.44
CA LYS A 8 4.56 -2.03 -22.74
C LYS A 8 3.76 -2.88 -21.74
N LEU A 9 3.30 -2.28 -20.64
CA LEU A 9 2.53 -2.99 -19.63
C LEU A 9 1.06 -3.09 -19.99
N LYS A 10 0.48 -4.26 -19.75
CA LYS A 10 -0.96 -4.52 -19.89
C LYS A 10 -1.70 -4.47 -18.56
N GLU A 11 -0.97 -4.55 -17.45
CA GLU A 11 -1.49 -4.58 -16.10
C GLU A 11 -0.59 -3.78 -15.16
N ILE A 12 -1.13 -3.41 -14.00
CA ILE A 12 -0.38 -2.72 -12.95
C ILE A 12 0.64 -3.69 -12.37
N GLN A 13 1.86 -3.21 -12.15
CA GLN A 13 2.93 -3.96 -11.49
C GLN A 13 3.36 -3.28 -10.20
N CYS A 14 3.61 -4.09 -9.17
CA CYS A 14 4.17 -3.66 -7.89
C CYS A 14 5.57 -4.25 -7.69
N ASP A 15 6.55 -3.40 -7.39
CA ASP A 15 7.94 -3.78 -7.15
C ASP A 15 8.40 -3.34 -5.74
N PHE A 16 8.83 -4.34 -4.96
CA PHE A 16 9.29 -4.22 -3.58
C PHE A 16 10.82 -4.24 -3.43
N SER A 17 11.56 -4.37 -4.54
CA SER A 17 13.02 -4.53 -4.58
C SER A 17 13.77 -3.28 -4.16
N GLN A 18 13.15 -2.10 -4.19
CA GLN A 18 13.77 -0.82 -3.86
C GLN A 18 13.42 -0.35 -2.45
N SER A 19 14.05 0.74 -1.99
CA SER A 19 13.74 1.34 -0.68
C SER A 19 12.32 1.90 -0.61
N THR A 20 11.78 2.31 -1.75
CA THR A 20 10.38 2.70 -1.94
C THR A 20 9.66 1.63 -2.76
N ILE A 21 8.43 1.31 -2.38
CA ILE A 21 7.55 0.49 -3.23
C ILE A 21 7.25 1.28 -4.50
N LYS A 22 7.48 0.64 -5.65
CA LYS A 22 7.24 1.21 -6.98
C LYS A 22 6.02 0.56 -7.61
N LEU A 23 5.06 1.39 -8.00
CA LEU A 23 3.93 1.02 -8.82
C LEU A 23 4.18 1.47 -10.25
N THR A 24 4.03 0.55 -11.21
CA THR A 24 4.10 0.88 -12.62
C THR A 24 2.75 0.61 -13.26
N LEU A 25 2.13 1.67 -13.77
CA LEU A 25 0.83 1.61 -14.43
C LEU A 25 1.01 1.47 -15.95
N PRO A 26 0.06 0.84 -16.66
CA PRO A 26 -0.11 1.03 -18.10
C PRO A 26 -0.18 2.52 -18.46
N ALA A 27 0.30 2.89 -19.65
CA ALA A 27 0.48 4.29 -20.03
C ALA A 27 -0.82 5.12 -19.96
N ASP A 28 -1.93 4.57 -20.46
CA ASP A 28 -3.24 5.20 -20.41
C ASP A 28 -3.72 5.45 -18.96
N GLN A 29 -3.50 4.48 -18.07
CA GLN A 29 -3.80 4.62 -16.65
C GLN A 29 -2.88 5.63 -15.96
N TYR A 30 -1.60 5.68 -16.36
CA TYR A 30 -0.65 6.65 -15.82
C TYR A 30 -1.01 8.09 -16.19
N GLU A 31 -1.47 8.35 -17.43
CA GLU A 31 -1.94 9.68 -17.82
C GLU A 31 -3.18 10.11 -17.01
N ASN A 32 -4.11 9.18 -16.76
CA ASN A 32 -5.25 9.42 -15.87
C ASN A 32 -4.81 9.70 -14.43
N TYR A 33 -3.83 8.92 -13.93
CA TYR A 33 -3.23 9.15 -12.63
C TYR A 33 -2.59 10.53 -12.52
N ARG A 34 -1.77 10.94 -13.50
CA ARG A 34 -1.13 12.27 -13.52
C ARG A 34 -2.17 13.39 -13.53
N SER A 35 -3.22 13.25 -14.33
CA SER A 35 -4.32 14.21 -14.38
C SER A 35 -5.06 14.37 -13.04
N CYS A 36 -5.13 13.30 -12.25
CA CYS A 36 -5.71 13.33 -10.90
C CYS A 36 -4.71 13.75 -9.80
N GLY A 37 -3.43 13.41 -9.95
CA GLY A 37 -2.37 13.52 -8.94
C GLY A 37 -1.93 14.93 -8.59
N TYR A 38 -2.35 15.94 -9.34
CA TYR A 38 -2.14 17.35 -8.98
C TYR A 38 -3.22 17.91 -8.05
N ASN A 39 -4.33 17.18 -7.86
CA ASN A 39 -5.41 17.63 -6.98
C ASN A 39 -5.38 16.88 -5.65
N ARG A 40 -4.98 17.57 -4.58
CA ARG A 40 -4.94 17.03 -3.22
C ARG A 40 -6.27 16.45 -2.75
N SER A 41 -7.41 16.97 -3.22
CA SER A 41 -8.72 16.42 -2.85
C SER A 41 -8.90 14.99 -3.34
N LYS A 42 -8.22 14.59 -4.42
CA LYS A 42 -8.28 13.25 -5.02
C LYS A 42 -7.31 12.25 -4.40
N TYR A 43 -6.42 12.67 -3.50
CA TYR A 43 -5.34 11.81 -3.00
C TYR A 43 -5.86 10.60 -2.25
N LYS A 44 -6.90 10.77 -1.43
CA LYS A 44 -7.49 9.65 -0.70
C LYS A 44 -8.11 8.62 -1.63
N MET A 45 -8.76 9.06 -2.71
CA MET A 45 -9.33 8.18 -3.73
C MET A 45 -8.23 7.44 -4.47
N LEU A 46 -7.21 8.16 -4.96
CA LEU A 46 -6.04 7.56 -5.60
C LEU A 46 -5.34 6.55 -4.69
N ASN A 47 -5.22 6.87 -3.40
CA ASN A 47 -4.65 5.96 -2.42
C ASN A 47 -5.53 4.71 -2.22
N ALA A 48 -6.86 4.86 -2.18
CA ALA A 48 -7.77 3.72 -2.07
C ALA A 48 -7.64 2.76 -3.26
N ILE A 49 -7.51 3.30 -4.49
CA ILE A 49 -7.48 2.46 -5.69
C ILE A 49 -6.09 1.90 -6.03
N LEU A 50 -5.00 2.58 -5.67
CA LEU A 50 -3.63 2.18 -6.07
C LEU A 50 -2.76 1.78 -4.89
N ILE A 51 -2.82 2.53 -3.79
CA ILE A 51 -1.87 2.39 -2.69
C ILE A 51 -2.32 1.34 -1.68
N VAL A 52 -3.62 1.22 -1.40
CA VAL A 52 -4.16 0.15 -0.54
C VAL A 52 -3.78 -1.23 -1.08
N PRO A 53 -4.02 -1.59 -2.37
CA PRO A 53 -3.58 -2.89 -2.90
C PRO A 53 -2.08 -3.14 -2.73
N ALA A 54 -1.24 -2.14 -3.01
CA ALA A 54 0.21 -2.26 -2.85
C ALA A 54 0.63 -2.49 -1.39
N LEU A 55 -0.05 -1.86 -0.43
CA LEU A 55 0.19 -2.08 0.99
C LEU A 55 -0.32 -3.45 1.46
N VAL A 56 -1.41 -3.97 0.88
CA VAL A 56 -1.88 -5.33 1.17
C VAL A 56 -0.81 -6.36 0.83
N GLU A 57 -0.21 -6.26 -0.36
CA GLU A 57 0.91 -7.12 -0.75
C GLU A 57 2.13 -6.92 0.15
N ALA A 58 2.50 -5.66 0.45
CA ALA A 58 3.63 -5.35 1.33
C ALA A 58 3.47 -5.96 2.74
N ILE A 59 2.26 -5.86 3.30
CA ILE A 59 1.93 -6.44 4.61
C ILE A 59 1.93 -7.97 4.53
N GLY A 60 1.47 -8.55 3.43
CA GLY A 60 1.56 -9.99 3.18
C GLY A 60 3.01 -10.51 3.18
N ILE A 61 3.94 -9.77 2.57
CA ILE A 61 5.38 -10.07 2.62
C ILE A 61 5.90 -10.04 4.06
N ILE A 62 5.57 -8.99 4.82
CA ILE A 62 5.97 -8.87 6.24
C ILE A 62 5.38 -10.03 7.06
N ALA A 63 4.10 -10.35 6.87
CA ALA A 63 3.43 -11.44 7.58
C ALA A 63 4.09 -12.80 7.30
N ALA A 64 4.52 -13.03 6.05
CA ALA A 64 5.25 -14.25 5.69
C ALA A 64 6.63 -14.31 6.38
N ASP A 65 7.37 -13.21 6.39
CA ASP A 65 8.69 -13.13 7.04
C ASP A 65 8.63 -13.35 8.56
N GLU A 66 7.60 -12.81 9.22
CA GLU A 66 7.39 -12.98 10.67
C GLU A 66 6.97 -14.42 11.01
N LYS A 67 6.28 -15.11 10.07
CA LYS A 67 5.85 -16.50 10.24
C LYS A 67 6.98 -17.50 10.02
N ASP A 68 7.92 -17.20 9.12
CA ASP A 68 9.07 -18.04 8.81
C ASP A 68 10.39 -17.24 8.87
N PRO A 69 10.97 -17.09 10.08
CA PRO A 69 12.22 -16.37 10.26
C PRO A 69 13.43 -16.99 9.55
N GLU A 70 13.36 -18.27 9.17
CA GLU A 70 14.45 -18.98 8.48
C GLU A 70 14.45 -18.68 6.97
N HIS A 71 13.29 -18.38 6.37
CA HIS A 71 13.12 -18.14 4.93
C HIS A 71 12.60 -16.74 4.62
N GLN A 72 13.26 -15.75 5.20
CA GLN A 72 12.95 -14.34 5.01
C GLN A 72 13.12 -13.86 3.56
N SER A 73 12.23 -12.95 3.14
CA SER A 73 12.17 -12.34 1.81
C SER A 73 13.38 -11.47 1.43
N GLY A 74 14.21 -11.06 2.41
CA GLY A 74 15.32 -10.13 2.22
C GLY A 74 14.91 -8.65 2.15
N HIS A 75 13.65 -8.30 2.40
CA HIS A 75 13.16 -6.92 2.36
C HIS A 75 13.30 -6.14 3.67
N GLN A 76 13.75 -6.76 4.77
CA GLN A 76 13.81 -6.19 6.12
C GLN A 76 14.61 -4.87 6.19
N ASN A 77 15.61 -4.72 5.32
CA ASN A 77 16.43 -3.52 5.25
C ASN A 77 15.85 -2.38 4.43
N ARG A 78 14.76 -2.62 3.67
CA ARG A 78 14.10 -1.61 2.84
C ARG A 78 13.36 -0.59 3.71
N ALA A 79 13.40 0.67 3.30
CA ALA A 79 12.78 1.75 4.06
C ALA A 79 11.25 1.58 4.19
N TRP A 80 10.58 1.13 3.12
CA TRP A 80 9.15 0.84 3.15
C TRP A 80 8.80 -0.24 4.19
N TYR A 81 9.61 -1.31 4.28
CA TYR A 81 9.38 -2.42 5.20
C TYR A 81 9.41 -1.93 6.64
N LYS A 82 10.52 -1.27 7.02
CA LYS A 82 10.70 -0.69 8.36
C LYS A 82 9.58 0.30 8.70
N THR A 83 9.17 1.11 7.74
CA THR A 83 8.10 2.09 7.93
C THR A 83 6.76 1.42 8.22
N ILE A 84 6.38 0.39 7.47
CA ILE A 84 5.13 -0.35 7.70
C ILE A 84 5.18 -1.05 9.07
N VAL A 85 6.25 -1.77 9.37
CA VAL A 85 6.42 -2.46 10.66
C VAL A 85 6.32 -1.49 11.84
N VAL A 86 7.03 -0.36 11.79
CA VAL A 86 7.00 0.64 12.87
C VAL A 86 5.59 1.20 13.06
N ASN A 87 4.87 1.52 11.97
CA ASN A 87 3.52 2.07 12.10
C ASN A 87 2.52 1.02 12.61
N LEU A 88 2.58 -0.22 12.12
CA LEU A 88 1.71 -1.30 12.62
C LEU A 88 1.99 -1.59 14.10
N LYS A 89 3.26 -1.61 14.54
CA LYS A 89 3.61 -1.73 15.96
C LYS A 89 3.06 -0.56 16.80
N ARG A 90 3.09 0.66 16.28
CA ARG A 90 2.45 1.82 16.95
C ARG A 90 0.94 1.66 17.07
N PHE A 91 0.25 1.24 16.01
CA PHE A 91 -1.19 0.95 16.05
C PHE A 91 -1.53 -0.20 17.01
N ALA A 92 -0.61 -1.15 17.17
CA ALA A 92 -0.70 -2.22 18.15
C ALA A 92 -0.27 -1.81 19.56
N GLU A 93 0.02 -0.53 19.83
CA GLU A 93 0.50 -0.04 21.13
C GLU A 93 1.81 -0.72 21.60
N ASN A 94 2.61 -1.19 20.65
CA ASN A 94 3.79 -2.04 20.84
C ASN A 94 3.50 -3.41 21.50
N ASP A 95 2.24 -3.85 21.52
CA ASP A 95 1.87 -5.21 21.91
C ASP A 95 2.11 -6.18 20.74
N GLU A 96 2.91 -7.21 21.00
CA GLU A 96 3.30 -8.19 19.99
C GLU A 96 2.12 -8.99 19.44
N ARG A 97 1.16 -9.38 20.30
CA ARG A 97 -0.01 -10.16 19.87
C ARG A 97 -0.93 -9.32 18.99
N LYS A 98 -1.18 -8.07 19.36
CA LYS A 98 -1.95 -7.12 18.55
C LYS A 98 -1.26 -6.87 17.21
N TYR A 99 0.07 -6.74 17.19
CA TYR A 99 0.84 -6.58 15.97
C TYR A 99 0.68 -7.78 15.02
N LEU A 100 0.83 -9.01 15.52
CA LEU A 100 0.63 -10.22 14.73
C LEU A 100 -0.82 -10.32 14.19
N GLN A 101 -1.82 -9.97 15.00
CA GLN A 101 -3.22 -9.92 14.54
C GLN A 101 -3.47 -8.91 13.42
N LEU A 102 -2.72 -7.80 13.38
CA LEU A 102 -2.78 -6.85 12.26
C LEU A 102 -2.16 -7.45 11.00
N LEU A 103 -1.06 -8.19 11.11
CA LEU A 103 -0.43 -8.86 9.97
C LEU A 103 -1.32 -9.95 9.35
N GLU A 104 -2.12 -10.65 10.18
CA GLU A 104 -3.09 -11.64 9.72
C GLU A 104 -4.27 -11.03 8.93
N LYS A 105 -4.42 -9.70 8.95
CA LYS A 105 -5.49 -8.97 8.25
C LYS A 105 -4.94 -7.88 7.32
N PRO A 106 -4.17 -8.22 6.27
CA PRO A 106 -3.45 -7.23 5.46
C PRO A 106 -4.33 -6.12 4.88
N PHE A 107 -5.54 -6.46 4.41
CA PHE A 107 -6.50 -5.47 3.90
C PHE A 107 -6.93 -4.44 4.95
N ALA A 108 -7.41 -4.91 6.10
CA ALA A 108 -7.84 -4.01 7.17
C ALA A 108 -6.68 -3.17 7.71
N SER A 109 -5.48 -3.76 7.78
CA SER A 109 -4.27 -3.06 8.23
C SER A 109 -3.79 -2.01 7.23
N ALA A 110 -3.89 -2.27 5.91
CA ALA A 110 -3.59 -1.28 4.89
C ALA A 110 -4.55 -0.08 4.95
N GLU A 111 -5.85 -0.32 5.13
CA GLU A 111 -6.85 0.73 5.35
C GLU A 111 -6.55 1.52 6.62
N LEU A 112 -6.23 0.85 7.73
CA LEU A 112 -5.88 1.49 9.00
C LEU A 112 -4.66 2.43 8.86
N LEU A 113 -3.59 1.95 8.21
CA LEU A 113 -2.37 2.74 7.96
C LEU A 113 -2.65 4.01 7.14
N LEU A 114 -3.68 3.97 6.30
CA LEU A 114 -4.04 5.06 5.40
C LEU A 114 -5.22 5.90 5.88
N GLY A 115 -5.75 5.65 7.08
CA GLY A 115 -6.87 6.40 7.64
C GLY A 115 -8.22 6.08 6.99
N ASN A 116 -8.42 4.83 6.57
CA ASN A 116 -9.63 4.31 5.92
C ASN A 116 -10.00 5.05 4.64
N ASN A 117 -9.06 5.15 3.69
CA ASN A 117 -9.27 5.85 2.42
C ASN A 117 -10.44 5.28 1.60
N SER A 118 -10.82 4.01 1.80
CA SER A 118 -12.05 3.44 1.23
C SER A 118 -13.31 4.23 1.63
N ALA A 119 -13.41 4.72 2.87
CA ALA A 119 -14.55 5.50 3.34
C ALA A 119 -14.66 6.85 2.63
N ASP A 120 -13.51 7.53 2.45
CA ASP A 120 -13.46 8.78 1.68
C ASP A 120 -13.77 8.55 0.20
N ALA A 121 -13.32 7.43 -0.37
CA ALA A 121 -13.63 7.06 -1.75
C ALA A 121 -15.12 6.81 -1.96
N LEU A 122 -15.77 6.06 -1.06
CA LEU A 122 -17.22 5.85 -1.10
C LEU A 122 -17.98 7.18 -0.98
N LYS A 123 -17.58 8.06 -0.05
CA LYS A 123 -18.18 9.39 0.10
C LYS A 123 -18.05 10.23 -1.17
N PHE A 124 -16.91 10.17 -1.85
CA PHE A 124 -16.70 10.87 -3.10
C PHE A 124 -17.59 10.31 -4.22
N LEU A 125 -17.70 8.98 -4.34
CA LEU A 125 -18.54 8.35 -5.35
C LEU A 125 -20.03 8.69 -5.19
N CYS A 126 -20.52 8.88 -3.96
CA CYS A 126 -21.88 9.36 -3.71
C CYS A 126 -22.16 10.79 -4.21
N GLN A 127 -21.14 11.56 -4.58
CA GLN A 127 -21.27 12.94 -5.07
C GLN A 127 -21.23 13.04 -6.59
N VAL A 128 -20.90 11.95 -7.28
CA VAL A 128 -20.85 11.89 -8.74
C VAL A 128 -22.23 11.45 -9.23
N GLU A 129 -22.88 12.30 -10.03
CA GLU A 129 -24.14 11.99 -10.74
C GLU A 129 -23.91 11.12 -11.98
#